data_AF-A0A1F3PKW3-F1
#
_entry.id   AF-A0A1F3PKW3-F1
#
_cell.length_a   1.000
_cell.length_b   1.000
_cell.length_c   1.000
_cell.angle_alpha   90.00
_cell.angle_beta   90.00
_cell.angle_gamma   90.00
#
_symmetry.space_group_name_H-M   'P 1'
#
loop_
_entity.id
_entity.type
_entity.pdbx_description
1 polymer ?
#
loop_
_entity_poly.entity_id
_entity_poly.type
_entity_poly.pdbx_seq_one_letter_code
_entity_poly.pdbx_strand_id
1 'polypeptide(L)'
;MRLRKIKNKAEEEIINLINKGYELHKCLKEDYLQRKTKGIFSQNMHQEYMDLVDEWGNEVIKVLNSIFPTDLESNKFLHPPHEFGAIQVIDTDDYKAKSLRIRLMDLLKGLDIIKDSLVKYTDLPIGMRLYVEDIDSFNKVRDINPDVILSLLSGKGYFDKSEEEIQLSFENILNEPFHKKDWGGEYNDLYTANIIINGARRSAAFLLKGNGLRKIKMEISDCGQNGDQIVRLFESPADLFIIQFVGNISEAIIKDVEVKVAQKRISNESACFCLINGQDTARLLKAYNLI
;
A
#
# COMPACT_ATOMS: atom_id res chain seq x y z
N MET A 1 -7.97 0.43 7.73
CA MET A 1 -7.45 -0.48 6.68
C MET A 1 -6.55 0.35 5.77
N ARG A 2 -5.49 -0.25 5.18
CA ARG A 2 -4.58 0.49 4.30
C ARG A 2 -4.97 0.36 2.83
N LEU A 3 -4.50 1.28 2.00
CA LEU A 3 -4.55 1.14 0.55
C LEU A 3 -3.76 -0.10 0.11
N ARG A 4 -4.28 -0.81 -0.89
CA ARG A 4 -3.60 -1.92 -1.59
C ARG A 4 -2.44 -1.43 -2.46
N LYS A 5 -2.41 -0.13 -2.78
CA LYS A 5 -1.36 0.55 -3.55
C LYS A 5 -0.76 1.70 -2.75
N ILE A 6 0.38 2.20 -3.22
CA ILE A 6 0.97 3.44 -2.71
C ILE A 6 0.00 4.61 -2.96
N LYS A 7 -0.18 5.50 -1.97
CA LYS A 7 -1.11 6.65 -2.05
C LYS A 7 -0.92 7.45 -3.33
N ASN A 8 0.31 7.86 -3.65
CA ASN A 8 0.55 8.72 -4.82
C ASN A 8 0.15 8.05 -6.14
N LYS A 9 0.38 6.74 -6.27
CA LYS A 9 -0.02 5.95 -7.43
C LYS A 9 -1.53 5.77 -7.51
N ALA A 10 -2.18 5.51 -6.38
CA ALA A 10 -3.63 5.46 -6.29
C ALA A 10 -4.27 6.81 -6.65
N GLU A 11 -3.68 7.91 -6.18
CA GLU A 11 -4.12 9.28 -6.48
C GLU A 11 -3.98 9.59 -7.97
N GLU A 12 -2.84 9.25 -8.58
CA GLU A 12 -2.60 9.40 -10.02
C GLU A 12 -3.62 8.60 -10.87
N GLU A 13 -3.86 7.32 -10.52
CA GLU A 13 -4.86 6.48 -11.20
C GLU A 13 -6.26 7.08 -11.12
N ILE A 14 -6.67 7.61 -9.96
CA ILE A 14 -7.98 8.26 -9.79
C ILE A 14 -8.06 9.58 -10.56
N ILE A 15 -7.01 10.41 -10.55
CA ILE A 15 -6.95 11.67 -11.33
C ILE A 15 -7.12 11.39 -12.83
N ASN A 16 -6.46 10.36 -13.34
CA ASN A 16 -6.59 9.96 -14.75
C ASN A 16 -8.04 9.60 -15.11
N LEU A 17 -8.75 8.88 -14.23
CA LEU A 17 -10.16 8.53 -14.42
C LEU A 17 -11.09 9.75 -14.35
N ILE A 18 -10.80 10.70 -13.46
CA ILE A 18 -11.53 11.97 -13.35
C ILE A 18 -11.39 12.77 -14.67
N ASN A 19 -10.16 12.90 -15.18
CA ASN A 19 -9.90 13.58 -16.45
C ASN A 19 -10.65 12.91 -17.61
N LYS A 20 -10.58 11.57 -17.71
CA LYS A 20 -11.31 10.80 -18.72
C LYS A 20 -12.82 11.02 -18.64
N GLY A 21 -13.39 11.08 -17.44
CA GLY A 21 -14.82 11.33 -17.26
C GLY A 21 -15.23 12.76 -17.63
N TYR A 22 -14.38 13.77 -17.38
CA TYR A 22 -14.63 15.15 -17.85
C TYR A 22 -14.56 15.26 -19.39
N GLU A 23 -13.61 14.58 -20.01
CA GLU A 23 -13.52 14.48 -21.48
C GLU A 23 -14.76 13.81 -22.07
N LEU A 24 -15.21 12.70 -21.48
CA LEU A 24 -16.45 12.04 -21.86
C LEU A 24 -17.65 12.98 -21.72
N HIS A 25 -17.81 13.68 -20.59
CA HIS A 25 -18.89 14.63 -20.39
C HIS A 25 -18.90 15.75 -21.44
N LYS A 26 -17.72 16.28 -21.80
CA LYS A 26 -17.57 17.29 -22.86
C LYS A 26 -17.98 16.71 -24.22
N CYS A 27 -17.48 15.52 -24.56
CA CYS A 27 -17.79 14.82 -25.81
C CYS A 27 -19.30 14.59 -25.96
N LEU A 28 -19.96 14.03 -24.94
CA LEU A 28 -21.41 13.79 -24.96
C LEU A 28 -22.21 15.08 -25.15
N LYS A 29 -21.77 16.18 -24.54
CA LYS A 29 -22.41 17.50 -24.70
C LYS A 29 -22.26 18.02 -26.13
N GLU A 30 -21.06 17.99 -26.68
CA GLU A 30 -20.76 18.51 -28.02
C GLU A 30 -21.44 17.68 -29.11
N ASP A 31 -21.36 16.35 -29.03
CA ASP A 31 -22.00 15.43 -29.97
C ASP A 31 -23.53 15.56 -29.91
N TYR A 32 -24.11 15.66 -28.71
CA TYR A 32 -25.55 15.89 -28.54
C TYR A 32 -26.00 17.18 -29.22
N LEU A 33 -25.33 18.30 -28.95
CA LEU A 33 -25.68 19.60 -29.54
C LEU A 33 -25.57 19.55 -31.06
N GLN A 34 -24.48 18.98 -31.59
CA GLN A 34 -24.26 18.88 -33.03
C GLN A 34 -25.35 18.04 -33.72
N ARG A 35 -25.71 16.89 -33.15
CA ARG A 35 -26.74 16.00 -33.71
C ARG A 35 -28.14 16.58 -33.58
N LYS A 36 -28.43 17.25 -32.47
CA LYS A 36 -29.71 17.95 -32.25
C LYS A 36 -29.90 19.06 -33.29
N THR A 37 -28.90 19.89 -33.53
CA THR A 37 -28.96 20.95 -34.54
C THR A 37 -29.19 20.40 -35.95
N LYS A 38 -28.69 19.20 -36.24
CA LYS A 38 -28.90 18.52 -37.53
C LYS A 38 -30.22 17.74 -37.62
N GLY A 39 -30.97 17.59 -36.52
CA GLY A 39 -32.21 16.81 -36.48
C GLY A 39 -32.01 15.29 -36.59
N ILE A 40 -30.83 14.77 -36.23
CA ILE A 40 -30.46 13.35 -36.42
C ILE A 40 -30.45 12.58 -35.07
N PHE A 41 -30.73 13.25 -33.96
CA PHE A 41 -30.75 12.58 -32.65
C PHE A 41 -31.90 11.58 -32.57
N SER A 42 -31.62 10.35 -32.13
CA SER A 42 -32.60 9.27 -32.03
C SER A 42 -32.42 8.46 -30.75
N GLN A 43 -33.44 7.66 -30.40
CA GLN A 43 -33.44 6.84 -29.19
C GLN A 43 -32.28 5.84 -29.10
N ASN A 44 -31.79 5.30 -30.23
CA ASN A 44 -30.63 4.40 -30.24
C ASN A 44 -29.35 5.08 -29.76
N MET A 45 -29.20 6.38 -30.02
CA MET A 45 -28.03 7.15 -29.60
C MET A 45 -27.99 7.41 -28.08
N HIS A 46 -29.16 7.41 -27.42
CA HIS A 46 -29.17 7.47 -25.96
C HIS A 46 -28.55 6.22 -25.34
N GLN A 47 -28.82 5.04 -25.93
CA GLN A 47 -28.21 3.80 -25.47
C GLN A 47 -26.69 3.82 -25.69
N GLU A 48 -26.23 4.28 -26.87
CA GLU A 48 -24.79 4.47 -27.13
C GLU A 48 -24.12 5.35 -26.07
N TYR A 49 -24.76 6.44 -25.64
CA TYR A 49 -24.21 7.28 -24.58
C TYR A 49 -24.21 6.61 -23.22
N MET A 50 -25.25 5.83 -22.89
CA MET A 50 -25.30 5.04 -21.65
C MET A 50 -24.15 4.04 -21.62
N ASP A 51 -23.93 3.32 -22.72
CA ASP A 51 -22.88 2.31 -22.83
C ASP A 51 -21.49 2.92 -22.61
N LEU A 52 -21.22 4.11 -23.14
CA LEU A 52 -19.96 4.84 -22.91
C LEU A 52 -19.76 5.25 -21.44
N VAL A 53 -20.83 5.68 -20.77
CA VAL A 53 -20.79 6.04 -19.35
C VAL A 53 -20.61 4.81 -18.48
N ASP A 54 -21.27 3.70 -18.82
CA ASP A 54 -21.15 2.43 -18.11
C ASP A 54 -19.76 1.81 -18.30
N GLU A 55 -19.18 1.90 -19.50
CA GLU A 55 -17.80 1.47 -19.76
C GLU A 55 -16.80 2.22 -18.86
N TRP A 56 -16.89 3.56 -18.83
CA TRP A 56 -16.07 4.38 -17.94
C TRP A 56 -16.33 4.05 -16.47
N GLY A 57 -17.59 3.89 -16.06
CA GLY A 57 -17.96 3.53 -14.70
C GLY A 57 -17.39 2.18 -14.26
N ASN A 58 -17.40 1.18 -15.13
CA ASN A 58 -16.81 -0.14 -14.88
C ASN A 58 -15.29 -0.07 -14.74
N GLU A 59 -14.62 0.75 -15.54
CA GLU A 59 -13.19 1.02 -15.41
C GLU A 59 -12.87 1.64 -14.04
N VAL A 60 -13.66 2.64 -13.62
CA VAL A 60 -13.52 3.27 -12.29
C VAL A 60 -13.66 2.22 -11.19
N ILE A 61 -14.69 1.39 -11.23
CA ILE A 61 -14.92 0.33 -10.21
C ILE A 61 -13.72 -0.63 -10.15
N LYS A 62 -13.19 -1.05 -11.30
CA LYS A 62 -12.03 -1.94 -11.37
C LYS A 62 -10.81 -1.31 -10.70
N VAL A 63 -10.55 -0.04 -10.97
CA VAL A 63 -9.43 0.71 -10.37
C VAL A 63 -9.63 0.89 -8.88
N LEU A 64 -10.82 1.31 -8.43
CA LEU A 64 -11.16 1.47 -7.01
C LEU A 64 -10.98 0.15 -6.25
N ASN A 65 -11.45 -0.98 -6.80
CA ASN A 65 -11.25 -2.30 -6.19
C ASN A 65 -9.77 -2.73 -6.14
N SER A 66 -8.92 -2.20 -7.02
CA SER A 66 -7.48 -2.43 -6.98
C SER A 66 -6.75 -1.56 -5.96
N ILE A 67 -7.32 -0.41 -5.60
CA ILE A 67 -6.74 0.58 -4.67
C ILE A 67 -7.21 0.35 -3.24
N PHE A 68 -8.51 0.18 -3.05
CA PHE A 68 -9.15 0.16 -1.73
C PHE A 68 -9.25 -1.27 -1.18
N PRO A 69 -9.17 -1.43 0.14
CA PRO A 69 -9.17 -2.75 0.76
C PRO A 69 -10.55 -3.42 0.77
N THR A 70 -11.63 -2.66 0.64
CA THR A 70 -13.03 -3.11 0.63
C THR A 70 -13.79 -2.49 -0.54
N ASP A 71 -15.01 -2.97 -0.78
CA ASP A 71 -15.89 -2.47 -1.85
C ASP A 71 -16.60 -1.14 -1.48
N LEU A 72 -16.28 -0.55 -0.32
CA LEU A 72 -16.98 0.63 0.20
C LEU A 72 -16.88 1.82 -0.76
N GLU A 73 -15.69 2.11 -1.28
CA GLU A 73 -15.47 3.23 -2.21
C GLU A 73 -16.15 3.01 -3.55
N SER A 74 -16.11 1.78 -4.09
CA SER A 74 -16.85 1.43 -5.30
C SER A 74 -18.37 1.59 -5.11
N ASN A 75 -18.89 1.21 -3.94
CA ASN A 75 -20.30 1.43 -3.60
C ASN A 75 -20.64 2.92 -3.45
N LYS A 76 -19.77 3.73 -2.83
CA LYS A 76 -19.94 5.19 -2.75
C LYS A 76 -19.90 5.86 -4.12
N PHE A 77 -19.02 5.38 -5.02
CA PHE A 77 -18.94 5.88 -6.39
C PHE A 77 -20.24 5.58 -7.16
N LEU A 78 -20.77 4.36 -7.04
CA LEU A 78 -22.05 3.98 -7.65
C LEU A 78 -23.24 4.79 -7.08
N HIS A 79 -23.14 5.25 -5.84
CA HIS A 79 -24.19 5.97 -5.13
C HIS A 79 -23.68 7.33 -4.61
N PRO A 80 -23.23 8.22 -5.51
CA PRO A 80 -22.70 9.51 -5.11
C PRO A 80 -23.83 10.39 -4.57
N PRO A 81 -23.52 11.37 -3.71
CA PRO A 81 -24.49 12.38 -3.30
C PRO A 81 -25.05 13.09 -4.54
N HIS A 82 -26.37 13.09 -4.68
CA HIS A 82 -27.10 13.73 -5.77
C HIS A 82 -27.77 15.00 -5.28
N GLU A 83 -27.58 16.10 -6.00
CA GLU A 83 -28.30 17.35 -5.74
C GLU A 83 -29.63 17.34 -6.49
N PHE A 84 -30.73 17.32 -5.75
CA PHE A 84 -32.07 17.40 -6.33
C PHE A 84 -32.29 18.76 -7.02
N GLY A 85 -32.64 18.73 -8.30
CA GLY A 85 -32.95 19.92 -9.08
C GLY A 85 -33.89 19.62 -10.26
N ALA A 86 -34.73 20.60 -10.62
CA ALA A 86 -35.60 20.48 -11.78
C ALA A 86 -34.77 20.54 -13.08
N ILE A 87 -34.90 19.53 -13.94
CA ILE A 87 -34.27 19.52 -15.27
C ILE A 87 -35.20 20.24 -16.24
N GLN A 88 -34.82 21.44 -16.69
CA GLN A 88 -35.55 22.12 -17.76
C GLN A 88 -35.28 21.43 -19.10
N VAL A 89 -36.33 20.95 -19.76
CA VAL A 89 -36.24 20.15 -20.99
C VAL A 89 -37.27 20.59 -22.01
N ILE A 90 -36.91 20.50 -23.29
CA ILE A 90 -37.80 20.84 -24.42
C ILE A 90 -38.60 19.61 -24.87
N ASP A 91 -37.99 18.43 -24.81
CA ASP A 91 -38.54 17.16 -25.27
C ASP A 91 -37.95 15.99 -24.47
N THR A 92 -38.44 14.78 -24.71
CA THR A 92 -38.02 13.56 -24.01
C THR A 92 -36.55 13.20 -24.25
N ASP A 93 -36.02 13.50 -25.43
CA ASP A 93 -34.63 13.18 -25.79
C ASP A 93 -33.65 14.14 -25.11
N ASP A 94 -34.02 15.42 -25.00
CA ASP A 94 -33.34 16.44 -24.20
C ASP A 94 -33.32 16.08 -22.72
N TYR A 95 -34.41 15.51 -22.21
CA TYR A 95 -34.44 14.98 -20.84
C TYR A 95 -33.45 13.83 -20.65
N LYS A 96 -33.49 12.81 -21.51
CA LYS A 96 -32.60 11.64 -21.41
C LYS A 96 -31.12 12.03 -21.49
N ALA A 97 -30.75 12.86 -22.47
CA ALA A 97 -29.38 13.33 -22.63
C ALA A 97 -28.92 14.22 -21.46
N LYS A 98 -29.75 15.15 -20.98
CA LYS A 98 -29.41 15.99 -19.82
C LYS A 98 -29.31 15.18 -18.53
N SER A 99 -30.24 14.25 -18.29
CA SER A 99 -30.24 13.38 -17.12
C SER A 99 -28.97 12.54 -17.05
N LEU A 100 -28.56 11.94 -18.17
CA LEU A 100 -27.30 11.18 -18.23
C LEU A 100 -26.07 12.04 -17.94
N ARG A 101 -25.99 13.26 -18.50
CA ARG A 101 -24.88 14.17 -18.21
C ARG A 101 -24.83 14.61 -16.75
N ILE A 102 -25.99 14.87 -16.14
CA ILE A 102 -26.09 15.17 -14.69
C ILE A 102 -25.58 13.97 -13.90
N ARG A 103 -26.04 12.76 -14.23
CA ARG A 103 -25.58 11.52 -13.59
C ARG A 103 -24.07 11.36 -13.68
N LEU A 104 -23.48 11.58 -14.86
CA LEU A 104 -22.02 11.53 -15.05
C LEU A 104 -21.30 12.56 -14.18
N MET A 105 -21.84 13.78 -14.06
CA MET A 105 -21.29 14.81 -13.18
C MET A 105 -21.36 14.43 -11.70
N ASP A 106 -22.43 13.77 -11.26
CA ASP A 106 -22.53 13.28 -9.88
C ASP A 106 -21.51 12.17 -9.61
N LEU A 107 -21.32 11.25 -10.57
CA LEU A 107 -20.28 10.22 -10.49
C LEU A 107 -18.88 10.85 -10.39
N LEU A 108 -18.59 11.88 -11.18
CA LEU A 108 -17.32 12.63 -11.12
C LEU A 108 -17.12 13.30 -9.76
N LYS A 109 -18.14 13.97 -9.22
CA LYS A 109 -18.10 14.55 -7.86
C LYS A 109 -17.85 13.46 -6.81
N GLY A 110 -18.54 12.32 -6.92
CA GLY A 110 -18.35 11.18 -6.03
C GLY A 110 -16.93 10.64 -6.06
N LEU A 111 -16.34 10.53 -7.26
CA LEU A 111 -14.95 10.08 -7.43
C LEU A 111 -13.94 11.06 -6.84
N ASP A 112 -14.17 12.37 -6.97
CA ASP A 112 -13.32 13.40 -6.37
C ASP A 112 -13.35 13.37 -4.83
N ILE A 113 -14.53 13.16 -4.23
CA ILE A 113 -14.66 12.95 -2.79
C ILE A 113 -13.89 11.69 -2.34
N ILE A 114 -13.92 10.61 -3.14
CA ILE A 114 -13.18 9.39 -2.85
C ILE A 114 -11.67 9.64 -2.91
N LYS A 115 -11.18 10.39 -3.90
CA LYS A 115 -9.77 10.81 -3.99
C LYS A 115 -9.31 11.51 -2.70
N ASP A 116 -10.08 12.46 -2.20
CA ASP A 116 -9.74 13.19 -0.97
C ASP A 116 -9.77 12.29 0.28
N SER A 117 -10.50 11.18 0.23
CA SER A 117 -10.58 10.22 1.33
C SER A 117 -9.34 9.32 1.46
N LEU A 118 -8.42 9.31 0.49
CA LEU A 118 -7.21 8.46 0.48
C LEU A 118 -6.37 8.61 1.77
N VAL A 119 -6.32 9.80 2.37
CA VAL A 119 -5.58 10.08 3.62
C VAL A 119 -6.08 9.22 4.79
N LYS A 120 -7.37 8.88 4.82
CA LYS A 120 -7.95 8.03 5.89
C LYS A 120 -7.38 6.61 5.89
N TYR A 121 -6.77 6.20 4.79
CA TYR A 121 -6.18 4.89 4.60
C TYR A 121 -4.66 4.87 4.83
N THR A 122 -4.03 6.02 5.13
CA THR A 122 -2.59 6.10 5.42
C THR A 122 -2.29 6.20 6.92
N ASP A 123 -3.20 6.75 7.73
CA ASP A 123 -2.92 7.11 9.12
C ASP A 123 -3.59 6.15 10.12
N LEU A 124 -3.25 4.86 10.07
CA LEU A 124 -3.78 3.88 11.02
C LEU A 124 -3.04 3.91 12.36
N PRO A 125 -3.71 3.59 13.48
CA PRO A 125 -3.04 3.46 14.77
C PRO A 125 -1.87 2.48 14.69
N ILE A 126 -0.72 2.88 15.22
CA ILE A 126 0.49 2.05 15.26
C ILE A 126 0.23 0.90 16.24
N GLY A 127 -0.04 -0.28 15.69
CA GLY A 127 -0.19 -1.52 16.45
C GLY A 127 1.09 -1.92 17.18
N MET A 128 1.02 -2.95 18.03
CA MET A 128 2.21 -3.54 18.65
C MET A 128 3.12 -4.17 17.61
N ARG A 129 2.50 -4.89 16.67
CA ARG A 129 3.14 -5.51 15.51
C ARG A 129 2.83 -4.71 14.26
N LEU A 130 3.86 -4.44 13.48
CA LEU A 130 3.81 -3.85 12.15
C LEU A 130 4.24 -4.89 11.11
N TYR A 131 3.69 -4.79 9.92
CA TYR A 131 4.13 -5.52 8.73
C TYR A 131 4.93 -4.61 7.80
N VAL A 132 5.62 -5.17 6.81
CA VAL A 132 6.43 -4.37 5.86
C VAL A 132 5.57 -3.34 5.12
N GLU A 133 4.30 -3.66 4.86
CA GLU A 133 3.32 -2.75 4.26
C GLU A 133 2.94 -1.60 5.19
N ASP A 134 3.14 -1.75 6.50
CA ASP A 134 2.80 -0.72 7.49
C ASP A 134 3.84 0.40 7.60
N ILE A 135 5.03 0.18 7.06
CA ILE A 135 6.17 1.09 7.15
C ILE A 135 6.22 1.94 5.87
N ASP A 136 6.14 3.26 5.99
CA ASP A 136 6.08 4.15 4.83
C ASP A 136 7.39 4.14 4.05
N SER A 137 8.52 4.00 4.73
CA SER A 137 9.84 3.79 4.10
C SER A 137 9.88 2.53 3.22
N PHE A 138 8.97 1.58 3.40
CA PHE A 138 8.86 0.32 2.64
C PHE A 138 7.63 0.31 1.71
N ASN A 139 6.97 1.44 1.48
CA ASN A 139 5.69 1.52 0.78
C ASN A 139 5.64 0.83 -0.60
N LYS A 140 6.77 0.76 -1.32
CA LYS A 140 6.83 0.10 -2.65
C LYS A 140 6.50 -1.38 -2.59
N VAL A 141 6.66 -2.03 -1.43
CA VAL A 141 6.33 -3.44 -1.23
C VAL A 141 4.84 -3.75 -1.47
N ARG A 142 3.97 -2.74 -1.31
CA ARG A 142 2.51 -2.86 -1.55
C ARG A 142 2.19 -3.16 -3.01
N ASP A 143 3.06 -2.76 -3.93
CA ASP A 143 2.88 -2.99 -5.37
C ASP A 143 3.40 -4.37 -5.83
N ILE A 144 4.06 -5.14 -4.95
CA ILE A 144 4.64 -6.45 -5.29
C ILE A 144 3.69 -7.58 -4.88
N ASN A 145 3.12 -8.24 -5.88
CA ASN A 145 2.36 -9.47 -5.67
C ASN A 145 3.31 -10.60 -5.19
N PRO A 146 3.02 -11.27 -4.06
CA PRO A 146 3.70 -12.48 -3.60
C PRO A 146 4.01 -13.53 -4.68
N ASP A 147 3.13 -13.73 -5.66
CA ASP A 147 3.31 -14.75 -6.69
C ASP A 147 4.52 -14.46 -7.59
N VAL A 148 4.85 -13.18 -7.79
CA VAL A 148 5.96 -12.74 -8.65
C VAL A 148 7.31 -13.15 -8.06
N ILE A 149 7.41 -13.22 -6.73
CA ILE A 149 8.66 -13.55 -6.05
C ILE A 149 8.83 -15.04 -5.77
N LEU A 150 7.82 -15.88 -6.06
CA LEU A 150 7.90 -17.33 -5.80
C LEU A 150 9.08 -17.98 -6.52
N SER A 151 9.41 -17.50 -7.73
CA SER A 151 10.56 -17.97 -8.50
C SER A 151 11.92 -17.66 -7.85
N LEU A 152 11.97 -16.68 -6.96
CA LEU A 152 13.16 -16.26 -6.21
C LEU A 152 13.31 -17.03 -4.89
N LEU A 153 12.25 -17.71 -4.45
CA LEU A 153 12.24 -18.46 -3.20
C LEU A 153 12.54 -19.94 -3.50
N SER A 154 13.55 -20.47 -2.81
CA SER A 154 13.71 -21.91 -2.71
C SER A 154 12.61 -22.52 -1.82
N GLY A 155 12.40 -23.84 -1.97
CA GLY A 155 11.30 -24.56 -1.31
C GLY A 155 11.14 -24.20 0.17
N LYS A 156 9.89 -23.92 0.58
CA LYS A 156 9.49 -23.46 1.93
C LYS A 156 9.79 -21.98 2.25
N GLY A 157 9.91 -21.12 1.24
CA GLY A 157 9.93 -19.67 1.40
C GLY A 157 11.31 -19.09 1.75
N TYR A 158 12.38 -19.81 1.42
CA TYR A 158 13.75 -19.42 1.75
C TYR A 158 14.40 -18.64 0.60
N PHE A 159 14.88 -17.44 0.90
CA PHE A 159 15.48 -16.50 -0.04
C PHE A 159 17.00 -16.44 0.13
N ASP A 160 17.76 -17.14 -0.72
CA ASP A 160 19.19 -17.35 -0.51
C ASP A 160 20.03 -16.06 -0.71
N LYS A 161 20.19 -15.29 0.37
CA LYS A 161 20.98 -14.06 0.44
C LYS A 161 21.84 -14.02 1.69
N SER A 162 23.04 -13.47 1.57
CA SER A 162 23.94 -13.24 2.70
C SER A 162 23.44 -12.11 3.60
N GLU A 163 23.87 -12.11 4.86
CA GLU A 163 23.51 -11.08 5.85
C GLU A 163 23.99 -9.69 5.39
N GLU A 164 25.20 -9.63 4.83
CA GLU A 164 25.80 -8.41 4.26
C GLU A 164 24.98 -7.86 3.09
N GLU A 165 24.54 -8.69 2.14
CA GLU A 165 23.67 -8.25 1.04
C GLU A 165 22.34 -7.68 1.54
N ILE A 166 21.76 -8.29 2.59
CA ILE A 166 20.53 -7.82 3.20
C ILE A 166 20.76 -6.47 3.91
N GLN A 167 21.84 -6.35 4.68
CA GLN A 167 22.18 -5.11 5.37
C GLN A 167 22.38 -3.95 4.39
N LEU A 168 23.20 -4.14 3.35
CA LEU A 168 23.41 -3.15 2.29
C LEU A 168 22.10 -2.76 1.58
N SER A 169 21.19 -3.72 1.40
CA SER A 169 19.88 -3.45 0.81
C SER A 169 19.03 -2.55 1.71
N PHE A 170 18.98 -2.81 3.02
CA PHE A 170 18.27 -1.96 3.96
C PHE A 170 18.90 -0.58 4.08
N GLU A 171 20.23 -0.49 4.14
CA GLU A 171 20.96 0.77 4.16
C GLU A 171 20.61 1.63 2.94
N ASN A 172 20.58 1.02 1.74
CA ASN A 172 20.16 1.71 0.52
C ASN A 172 18.70 2.20 0.59
N ILE A 173 17.76 1.31 0.95
CA ILE A 173 16.33 1.65 1.06
C ILE A 173 16.10 2.81 2.05
N LEU A 174 16.86 2.86 3.13
CA LEU A 174 16.73 3.84 4.21
C LEU A 174 17.62 5.07 4.03
N ASN A 175 18.36 5.16 2.92
CA ASN A 175 19.36 6.19 2.65
C ASN A 175 20.36 6.35 3.81
N GLU A 176 20.80 5.24 4.40
CA GLU A 176 21.85 5.21 5.41
C GLU A 176 23.24 5.19 4.72
N PRO A 177 24.06 6.25 4.87
CA PRO A 177 25.32 6.36 4.15
C PRO A 177 26.46 5.56 4.79
N PHE A 178 26.29 5.12 6.04
CA PHE A 178 27.33 4.44 6.81
C PHE A 178 27.04 2.95 6.91
N HIS A 179 27.89 2.16 6.26
CA HIS A 179 27.91 0.71 6.47
C HIS A 179 28.68 0.38 7.74
N LYS A 180 28.01 -0.24 8.70
CA LYS A 180 28.61 -0.68 9.96
C LYS A 180 29.29 -2.04 9.76
N LYS A 181 30.55 -2.16 10.17
CA LYS A 181 31.26 -3.45 10.21
C LYS A 181 30.98 -4.18 11.53
N ASP A 182 30.67 -5.46 11.42
CA ASP A 182 30.34 -6.34 12.55
C ASP A 182 31.49 -6.44 13.57
N TRP A 183 31.13 -6.41 14.84
CA TRP A 183 32.03 -6.81 15.94
C TRP A 183 31.22 -7.43 17.07
N GLY A 184 31.79 -8.43 17.75
CA GLY A 184 31.05 -9.36 18.63
C GLY A 184 30.31 -8.79 19.85
N GLY A 185 30.35 -7.47 20.07
CA GLY A 185 29.64 -6.76 21.13
C GLY A 185 28.44 -5.95 20.65
N GLU A 186 28.00 -6.10 19.40
CA GLU A 186 26.94 -5.24 18.87
C GLU A 186 25.55 -5.51 19.45
N TYR A 187 24.79 -4.41 19.56
CA TYR A 187 23.41 -4.41 20.03
C TYR A 187 22.41 -4.71 18.90
N ASN A 188 22.76 -4.33 17.67
CA ASN A 188 21.96 -4.43 16.47
C ASN A 188 22.89 -4.42 15.25
N ASP A 189 22.40 -4.97 14.15
CA ASP A 189 23.12 -5.02 12.88
C ASP A 189 22.98 -3.66 12.15
N LEU A 190 21.81 -3.02 12.25
CA LEU A 190 21.55 -1.67 11.77
C LEU A 190 20.76 -0.85 12.79
N TYR A 191 21.16 0.40 13.01
CA TYR A 191 20.40 1.40 13.74
C TYR A 191 20.23 2.66 12.89
N THR A 192 19.01 3.16 12.78
CA THR A 192 18.67 4.30 11.92
C THR A 192 17.56 5.15 12.52
N ALA A 193 17.54 6.45 12.20
CA ALA A 193 16.40 7.34 12.45
C ALA A 193 15.65 7.74 11.16
N ASN A 194 15.99 7.13 10.02
CA ASN A 194 15.45 7.46 8.70
C ASN A 194 14.15 6.72 8.38
N ILE A 195 13.70 5.80 9.24
CA ILE A 195 12.44 5.10 9.00
C ILE A 195 11.25 6.05 9.23
N ILE A 196 10.26 5.98 8.32
CA ILE A 196 9.05 6.79 8.36
C ILE A 196 7.87 5.85 8.60
N ILE A 197 7.05 6.17 9.60
CA ILE A 197 5.79 5.50 9.90
C ILE A 197 4.73 6.57 10.16
N ASN A 198 3.62 6.50 9.42
CA ASN A 198 2.54 7.49 9.42
C ASN A 198 3.07 8.93 9.23
N GLY A 199 3.98 9.10 8.28
CA GLY A 199 4.59 10.40 7.95
C GLY A 199 5.58 10.96 8.98
N ALA A 200 5.85 10.28 10.09
CA ALA A 200 6.80 10.70 11.12
C ALA A 200 8.06 9.83 11.13
N ARG A 201 9.22 10.46 11.33
CA ARG A 201 10.50 9.74 11.53
C ARG A 201 10.48 8.99 12.87
N ARG A 202 11.02 7.77 12.88
CA ARG A 202 11.18 6.92 14.07
C ARG A 202 12.60 6.37 14.12
N SER A 203 13.09 6.10 15.31
CA SER A 203 14.31 5.30 15.49
C SER A 203 13.99 3.82 15.33
N ALA A 204 14.82 3.09 14.59
CA ALA A 204 14.69 1.65 14.37
C ALA A 204 16.01 0.93 14.60
N ALA A 205 15.92 -0.25 15.20
CA ALA A 205 17.02 -1.18 15.37
C ALA A 205 16.70 -2.50 14.66
N PHE A 206 17.69 -3.09 14.00
CA PHE A 206 17.54 -4.28 13.18
C PHE A 206 18.38 -5.43 13.74
N LEU A 207 17.80 -6.62 13.72
CA LEU A 207 18.51 -7.89 13.76
C LEU A 207 18.33 -8.56 12.41
N LEU A 208 19.40 -8.76 11.67
CA LEU A 208 19.46 -9.32 10.33
C LEU A 208 20.10 -10.69 10.41
N LYS A 209 19.50 -11.69 9.76
CA LYS A 209 20.07 -13.03 9.66
C LYS A 209 19.99 -13.53 8.22
N GLY A 210 21.17 -13.73 7.64
CA GLY A 210 21.33 -14.21 6.27
C GLY A 210 21.40 -15.73 6.14
N ASN A 211 21.85 -16.19 4.98
CA ASN A 211 22.03 -17.60 4.66
C ASN A 211 23.14 -18.31 5.45
N GLY A 212 23.95 -17.57 6.21
CA GLY A 212 24.99 -18.11 7.09
C GLY A 212 24.48 -19.13 8.12
N LEU A 213 23.22 -19.00 8.56
CA LEU A 213 22.59 -19.97 9.46
C LEU A 213 22.35 -21.35 8.80
N ARG A 214 22.29 -21.42 7.46
CA ARG A 214 22.01 -22.63 6.68
C ARG A 214 20.77 -23.41 7.16
N LYS A 215 19.76 -22.69 7.66
CA LYS A 215 18.50 -23.23 8.18
C LYS A 215 17.32 -22.63 7.42
N ILE A 216 16.25 -23.40 7.25
CA ILE A 216 15.01 -22.91 6.63
C ILE A 216 14.18 -22.11 7.66
N LYS A 217 14.41 -22.34 8.95
CA LYS A 217 13.69 -21.72 10.06
C LYS A 217 14.67 -21.24 11.12
N MET A 218 14.54 -19.99 11.55
CA MET A 218 15.33 -19.39 12.62
C MET A 218 14.66 -19.64 13.98
N GLU A 219 15.44 -20.11 14.94
CA GLU A 219 15.03 -20.35 16.32
C GLU A 219 15.77 -19.38 17.27
N ILE A 220 15.31 -19.25 18.52
CA ILE A 220 15.93 -18.33 19.51
C ILE A 220 17.43 -18.58 19.68
N SER A 221 17.86 -19.85 19.64
CA SER A 221 19.28 -20.24 19.76
C SER A 221 20.16 -19.77 18.60
N ASP A 222 19.55 -19.31 17.49
CA ASP A 222 20.28 -18.77 16.34
C ASP A 222 20.55 -17.26 16.50
N CYS A 223 19.88 -16.60 17.45
CA CYS A 223 20.04 -15.19 17.78
C CYS A 223 21.15 -14.99 18.83
N GLY A 224 22.35 -15.47 18.53
CA GLY A 224 23.53 -15.38 19.39
C GLY A 224 23.85 -16.66 20.17
N GLN A 225 25.09 -16.78 20.64
CA GLN A 225 25.60 -17.99 21.32
C GLN A 225 24.79 -18.36 22.58
N ASN A 226 24.12 -17.38 23.19
CA ASN A 226 23.22 -17.56 24.34
C ASN A 226 21.77 -17.14 24.03
N GLY A 227 21.40 -16.93 22.77
CA GLY A 227 20.08 -16.37 22.39
C GLY A 227 19.85 -14.92 22.85
N ASP A 228 20.93 -14.19 23.13
CA ASP A 228 20.91 -12.88 23.77
C ASP A 228 20.86 -11.71 22.78
N GLN A 229 21.02 -11.94 21.47
CA GLN A 229 20.92 -10.86 20.48
C GLN A 229 19.56 -10.17 20.49
N ILE A 230 18.47 -10.91 20.73
CA ILE A 230 17.13 -10.29 20.86
C ILE A 230 17.07 -9.40 22.11
N VAL A 231 17.71 -9.80 23.21
CA VAL A 231 17.76 -8.97 24.42
C VAL A 231 18.52 -7.68 24.14
N ARG A 232 19.71 -7.78 23.54
CA ARG A 232 20.53 -6.61 23.17
C ARG A 232 19.84 -5.70 22.14
N LEU A 233 19.10 -6.27 21.19
CA LEU A 233 18.30 -5.51 20.24
C LEU A 233 17.33 -4.58 20.97
N PHE A 234 16.66 -5.08 22.01
CA PHE A 234 15.69 -4.33 22.82
C PHE A 234 16.31 -3.36 23.83
N GLU A 235 17.62 -3.44 24.08
CA GLU A 235 18.37 -2.42 24.81
C GLU A 235 18.71 -1.21 23.92
N SER A 236 18.56 -1.33 22.60
CA SER A 236 18.75 -0.21 21.68
C SER A 236 17.70 0.90 21.93
N PRO A 237 18.08 2.18 21.84
CA PRO A 237 17.15 3.31 21.99
C PRO A 237 16.32 3.51 20.71
N ALA A 238 15.50 2.51 20.38
CA ALA A 238 14.66 2.48 19.18
C ALA A 238 13.17 2.40 19.54
N ASP A 239 12.34 3.04 18.72
CA ASP A 239 10.87 2.94 18.79
C ASP A 239 10.36 1.71 18.02
N LEU A 240 11.14 1.25 17.03
CA LEU A 240 10.82 0.12 16.17
C LEU A 240 11.93 -0.93 16.19
N PHE A 241 11.57 -2.18 16.47
CA PHE A 241 12.48 -3.32 16.45
C PHE A 241 12.17 -4.21 15.25
N ILE A 242 13.12 -4.34 14.32
CA ILE A 242 12.96 -5.15 13.12
C ILE A 242 13.81 -6.41 13.26
N ILE A 243 13.20 -7.57 13.06
CA ILE A 243 13.92 -8.84 13.00
C ILE A 243 13.68 -9.43 11.63
N GLN A 244 14.76 -9.61 10.88
CA GLN A 244 14.74 -10.15 9.54
C GLN A 244 15.46 -11.50 9.51
N PHE A 245 14.87 -12.46 8.80
CA PHE A 245 15.53 -13.70 8.43
C PHE A 245 15.16 -14.11 7.01
N VAL A 246 16.13 -14.64 6.27
CA VAL A 246 15.95 -15.12 4.89
C VAL A 246 15.06 -16.36 4.75
N GLY A 247 14.67 -17.02 5.84
CA GLY A 247 13.70 -18.12 5.87
C GLY A 247 12.49 -17.81 6.74
N ASN A 248 11.93 -18.84 7.38
CA ASN A 248 10.83 -18.70 8.32
C ASN A 248 11.32 -18.31 9.72
N ILE A 249 10.57 -17.46 10.42
CA ILE A 249 10.85 -17.07 11.81
C ILE A 249 9.97 -17.93 12.73
N SER A 250 10.55 -18.53 13.78
CA SER A 250 9.78 -19.41 14.67
C SER A 250 8.82 -18.66 15.57
N GLU A 251 7.73 -19.33 15.95
CA GLU A 251 6.75 -18.80 16.92
C GLU A 251 7.37 -18.44 18.27
N ALA A 252 8.45 -19.10 18.66
CA ALA A 252 9.16 -18.79 19.90
C ALA A 252 9.76 -17.38 19.85
N ILE A 253 10.37 -17.00 18.73
CA ILE A 253 10.86 -15.64 18.49
C ILE A 253 9.70 -14.64 18.49
N ILE A 254 8.60 -14.96 17.80
CA ILE A 254 7.42 -14.09 17.76
C ILE A 254 6.94 -13.76 19.18
N LYS A 255 6.75 -14.80 20.01
CA LYS A 255 6.28 -14.65 21.40
C LYS A 255 7.26 -13.85 22.26
N ASP A 256 8.56 -14.10 22.13
CA ASP A 256 9.58 -13.40 22.92
C ASP A 256 9.60 -11.89 22.61
N VAL A 257 9.50 -11.53 21.32
CA VAL A 257 9.48 -10.15 20.84
C VAL A 257 8.19 -9.44 21.27
N GLU A 258 7.04 -10.10 21.19
CA GLU A 258 5.76 -9.57 21.65
C GLU A 258 5.80 -9.23 23.15
N VAL A 259 6.36 -10.11 23.97
CA VAL A 259 6.52 -9.88 25.42
C VAL A 259 7.43 -8.67 25.69
N LYS A 260 8.58 -8.57 24.99
CA LYS A 260 9.52 -7.45 25.17
C LYS A 260 8.93 -6.10 24.76
N VAL A 261 8.20 -6.04 23.63
CA VAL A 261 7.49 -4.80 23.24
C VAL A 261 6.39 -4.45 24.24
N ALA A 262 5.62 -5.44 24.71
CA ALA A 262 4.57 -5.20 25.70
C ALA A 262 5.17 -4.63 27.01
N GLN A 263 6.30 -5.15 27.47
CA GLN A 263 7.01 -4.65 28.65
C GLN A 263 7.44 -3.18 28.47
N LYS A 264 8.06 -2.83 27.33
CA LYS A 264 8.42 -1.42 27.03
C LYS A 264 7.20 -0.49 27.02
N ARG A 265 6.09 -0.93 26.42
CA ARG A 265 4.84 -0.15 26.39
C ARG A 265 4.24 0.06 27.78
N ILE A 266 4.32 -0.93 28.66
CA ILE A 266 3.89 -0.80 30.07
C ILE A 266 4.72 0.27 30.79
N SER A 267 6.01 0.38 30.46
CA SER A 267 6.90 1.45 30.92
C SER A 267 6.68 2.80 30.22
N ASN A 268 5.59 2.96 29.47
CA ASN A 268 5.22 4.16 28.73
C ASN A 268 6.23 4.58 27.63
N GLU A 269 7.02 3.62 27.13
CA GLU A 269 7.87 3.82 25.95
C GLU A 269 7.08 3.57 24.66
N SER A 270 7.39 4.33 23.60
CA SER A 270 6.92 3.99 22.26
C SER A 270 7.73 2.79 21.76
N ALA A 271 7.07 1.65 21.59
CA ALA A 271 7.73 0.45 21.10
C ALA A 271 6.80 -0.31 20.15
N CYS A 272 7.31 -0.74 19.01
CA CYS A 272 6.63 -1.65 18.10
C CYS A 272 7.66 -2.57 17.45
N PHE A 273 7.20 -3.64 16.80
CA PHE A 273 8.11 -4.56 16.11
C PHE A 273 7.62 -4.94 14.72
N CYS A 274 8.54 -5.29 13.84
CA CYS A 274 8.25 -5.88 12.54
C CYS A 274 9.11 -7.13 12.35
N LEU A 275 8.49 -8.22 11.88
CA LEU A 275 9.18 -9.46 11.54
C LEU A 275 9.16 -9.62 10.03
N ILE A 276 10.34 -9.80 9.42
CA ILE A 276 10.51 -9.87 7.97
C ILE A 276 11.10 -11.25 7.64
N ASN A 277 10.28 -12.13 7.07
CA ASN A 277 10.72 -13.47 6.66
C ASN A 277 11.37 -13.44 5.25
N GLY A 278 11.75 -14.60 4.73
CA GLY A 278 12.37 -14.71 3.40
C GLY A 278 11.50 -14.15 2.27
N GLN A 279 10.19 -14.40 2.34
CA GLN A 279 9.23 -13.89 1.37
C GLN A 279 9.15 -12.36 1.40
N ASP A 280 8.99 -11.76 2.57
CA ASP A 280 8.91 -10.30 2.71
C ASP A 280 10.25 -9.63 2.38
N THR A 281 11.36 -10.28 2.69
CA THR A 281 12.71 -9.85 2.27
C THR A 281 12.79 -9.78 0.74
N ALA A 282 12.37 -10.84 0.04
CA ALA A 282 12.36 -10.87 -1.43
C ALA A 282 11.42 -9.81 -2.02
N ARG A 283 10.22 -9.62 -1.45
CA ARG A 283 9.28 -8.58 -1.88
C ARG A 283 9.89 -7.18 -1.72
N LEU A 284 10.54 -6.92 -0.58
CA LEU A 284 11.17 -5.65 -0.30
C LEU A 284 12.30 -5.37 -1.31
N LEU A 285 13.24 -6.28 -1.46
CA LEU A 285 14.36 -6.09 -2.40
C LEU A 285 13.85 -5.94 -3.85
N LYS A 286 12.81 -6.68 -4.24
CA LYS A 286 12.21 -6.54 -5.57
C LYS A 286 11.56 -5.17 -5.78
N ALA A 287 10.82 -4.68 -4.78
CA ALA A 287 10.14 -3.40 -4.82
C ALA A 287 11.08 -2.19 -5.01
N TYR A 288 12.34 -2.34 -4.62
CA TYR A 288 13.37 -1.30 -4.71
C TYR A 288 14.42 -1.58 -5.81
N ASN A 289 14.14 -2.53 -6.71
CA ASN A 289 15.02 -2.90 -7.83
C ASN A 289 16.43 -3.33 -7.39
N LEU A 290 16.52 -4.01 -6.25
CA LEU A 290 17.78 -4.58 -5.76
C LEU A 290 18.00 -6.03 -6.24
N ILE A 291 16.97 -6.61 -6.90
CA ILE A 291 16.94 -7.93 -7.55
C ILE A 291 15.95 -7.96 -8.73
#